data_AF-A0A2S5KKW8-F1
#
_entry.id   AF-A0A2S5KKW8-F1
#
_cell.length_a   1.000
_cell.length_b   1.000
_cell.length_c   1.000
_cell.angle_alpha   90.00
_cell.angle_beta   90.00
_cell.angle_gamma   90.00
#
_symmetry.space_group_name_H-M   'P 1'
#
loop_
_entity.id
_entity.type
_entity.pdbx_description
1 polymer ?
#
loop_
_entity_poly.entity_id
_entity_poly.type
_entity_poly.pdbx_seq_one_letter_code
_entity_poly.pdbx_strand_id
1 'polypeptide(L)'
;MSSFTAHLFYPLVNGLFHTAWWSHAEKRHHWTMRALRWCAERGHLQAQSQIGHLLYFRGVNVQAKLDGVGFIVRAAEAGDSKAQYQLARIWEQGFQHVGPDLNQARAWYEKAAEQHHPLAISRLISAYSEGGLASSVDAAKVKYWLGVQSQL
;
A
#
# COMPACT_ATOMS: atom_id res chain seq x y z
N MET A 1 -1.40 -24.50 -10.02
CA MET A 1 -0.86 -25.01 -8.73
C MET A 1 0.13 -24.04 -8.04
N SER A 2 0.25 -22.77 -8.47
CA SER A 2 1.34 -21.85 -8.06
C SER A 2 0.98 -20.84 -6.96
N SER A 3 -0.28 -20.48 -6.76
CA SER A 3 -0.69 -19.50 -5.72
C SER A 3 -0.65 -20.11 -4.30
N PHE A 4 -1.00 -21.39 -4.15
CA PHE A 4 -1.05 -22.08 -2.85
C PHE A 4 0.31 -22.14 -2.14
N THR A 5 1.39 -22.41 -2.88
CA THR A 5 2.75 -22.44 -2.31
C THR A 5 3.24 -21.07 -1.88
N ALA A 6 2.82 -20.00 -2.57
CA ALA A 6 3.14 -18.63 -2.17
C ALA A 6 2.44 -18.22 -0.86
N HIS A 7 1.21 -18.66 -0.64
CA HIS A 7 0.48 -18.40 0.61
C HIS A 7 1.12 -19.10 1.82
N LEU A 8 1.60 -20.33 1.68
CA LEU A 8 2.29 -21.03 2.77
C LEU A 8 3.69 -20.46 3.04
N PHE A 9 4.37 -19.98 2.01
CA PHE A 9 5.73 -19.49 2.12
C PHE A 9 5.82 -18.05 2.64
N TYR A 10 4.83 -17.21 2.36
CA TYR A 10 4.83 -15.80 2.73
C TYR A 10 4.97 -15.52 4.25
N PRO A 11 4.25 -16.20 5.17
CA PRO A 11 4.40 -15.97 6.61
C PRO A 11 5.83 -16.21 7.11
N LEU A 12 6.51 -17.23 6.58
CA LEU A 12 7.92 -17.52 6.86
C LEU A 12 8.82 -16.38 6.40
N VAL A 13 8.63 -15.91 5.16
CA VAL A 13 9.41 -14.79 4.59
C VAL A 13 9.15 -13.49 5.37
N ASN A 14 7.91 -13.21 5.73
CA ASN A 14 7.52 -12.02 6.49
C ASN A 14 8.10 -12.06 7.92
N GLY A 15 8.09 -13.22 8.58
CA GLY A 15 8.74 -13.40 9.88
C GLY A 15 10.25 -13.21 9.82
N LEU A 16 10.92 -13.71 8.78
CA LEU A 16 12.36 -13.52 8.56
C LEU A 16 12.74 -12.07 8.24
N PHE A 17 11.82 -11.27 7.68
CA PHE A 17 12.04 -9.83 7.47
C PHE A 17 12.11 -9.06 8.80
N HIS A 18 11.35 -9.49 9.81
CA HIS A 18 11.27 -8.82 11.11
C HIS A 18 12.19 -9.41 12.19
N THR A 19 12.75 -10.62 12.00
CA THR A 19 13.58 -11.28 13.01
C THR A 19 15.09 -11.06 12.78
N ALA A 20 15.77 -10.60 13.83
CA ALA A 20 17.16 -10.15 13.79
C ALA A 20 18.22 -11.29 13.74
N TRP A 21 17.83 -12.56 13.84
CA TRP A 21 18.69 -13.69 14.26
C TRP A 21 19.57 -14.37 13.19
N TRP A 22 19.91 -13.72 12.08
CA TRP A 22 20.67 -14.37 11.01
C TRP A 22 21.80 -13.46 10.47
N SER A 23 23.05 -13.87 10.60
CA SER A 23 24.19 -12.95 10.78
C SER A 23 24.77 -12.27 9.52
N HIS A 24 23.99 -12.08 8.45
CA HIS A 24 24.43 -11.33 7.26
C HIS A 24 23.28 -10.44 6.73
N ALA A 25 23.20 -9.20 7.22
CA ALA A 25 22.09 -8.27 6.93
C ALA A 25 21.83 -8.08 5.43
N GLU A 26 22.87 -7.94 4.61
CA GLU A 26 22.74 -7.77 3.15
C GLU A 26 22.24 -9.03 2.44
N LYS A 27 22.83 -10.20 2.72
CA LYS A 27 22.42 -11.48 2.10
C LYS A 27 20.98 -11.83 2.46
N ARG A 28 20.56 -11.57 3.71
CA ARG A 28 19.17 -11.72 4.14
C ARG A 28 18.25 -10.76 3.42
N HIS A 29 18.58 -9.47 3.39
CA HIS A 29 17.78 -8.48 2.72
C HIS A 29 17.57 -8.85 1.25
N HIS A 30 18.64 -9.22 0.55
CA HIS A 30 18.59 -9.67 -0.83
C HIS A 30 17.72 -10.93 -1.00
N TRP A 31 17.90 -11.95 -0.14
CA TRP A 31 17.08 -13.16 -0.18
C TRP A 31 15.59 -12.85 0.08
N THR A 32 15.29 -12.05 1.10
CA THR A 32 13.93 -11.68 1.47
C THR A 32 13.25 -10.86 0.38
N MET A 33 13.96 -9.93 -0.26
CA MET A 33 13.46 -9.20 -1.43
C MET A 33 13.15 -10.14 -2.59
N ARG A 34 14.02 -11.12 -2.86
CA ARG A 34 13.79 -12.14 -3.89
C ARG A 34 12.58 -13.01 -3.58
N ALA A 35 12.44 -13.44 -2.33
CA ALA A 35 11.33 -14.27 -1.87
C ALA A 35 9.99 -13.52 -1.91
N LEU A 36 9.96 -12.26 -1.45
CA LEU A 36 8.78 -11.39 -1.54
C LEU A 36 8.36 -11.16 -2.99
N ARG A 37 9.31 -10.85 -3.88
CA ARG A 37 9.05 -10.71 -5.31
C ARG A 37 8.48 -11.99 -5.91
N TRP A 38 9.06 -13.15 -5.58
CA TRP A 38 8.58 -14.45 -6.05
C TRP A 38 7.13 -14.76 -5.61
N CYS A 39 6.76 -14.40 -4.38
CA CYS A 39 5.38 -14.52 -3.89
C CYS A 39 4.43 -13.52 -4.59
N ALA A 40 4.90 -12.28 -4.78
CA ALA A 40 4.12 -11.22 -5.42
C ALA A 40 3.80 -11.54 -6.89
N GLU A 41 4.78 -12.08 -7.62
CA GLU A 41 4.62 -12.55 -9.01
C GLU A 41 3.62 -13.72 -9.14
N ARG A 42 3.39 -14.47 -8.05
CA ARG A 42 2.40 -15.55 -7.98
C ARG A 42 1.02 -15.11 -7.46
N GLY A 43 0.81 -13.80 -7.30
CA GLY A 43 -0.49 -13.25 -6.93
C GLY A 43 -0.73 -13.10 -5.42
N HIS A 44 0.28 -13.26 -4.57
CA HIS A 44 0.09 -13.06 -3.13
C HIS A 44 -0.11 -11.56 -2.81
N LEU A 45 -1.34 -11.16 -2.48
CA LEU A 45 -1.75 -9.75 -2.34
C LEU A 45 -0.89 -8.96 -1.36
N GLN A 46 -0.68 -9.48 -0.15
CA GLN A 46 0.15 -8.79 0.85
C GLN A 46 1.62 -8.71 0.42
N ALA A 47 2.10 -9.68 -0.38
CA ALA A 47 3.47 -9.65 -0.88
C ALA A 47 3.61 -8.59 -1.98
N GLN A 48 2.60 -8.46 -2.85
CA GLN A 48 2.51 -7.40 -3.85
C GLN A 48 2.49 -6.02 -3.18
N SER A 49 1.64 -5.84 -2.16
CA SER A 49 1.56 -4.61 -1.36
C SER A 49 2.89 -4.27 -0.67
N GLN A 50 3.59 -5.26 -0.12
CA GLN A 50 4.89 -5.06 0.53
C GLN A 50 6.04 -4.79 -0.45
N ILE A 51 6.22 -5.63 -1.47
CA ILE A 51 7.30 -5.44 -2.45
C ILE A 51 7.08 -4.16 -3.25
N GLY A 52 5.81 -3.84 -3.56
CA GLY A 52 5.41 -2.62 -4.22
C GLY A 52 5.84 -1.38 -3.43
N HIS A 53 5.51 -1.34 -2.13
CA HIS A 53 5.96 -0.30 -1.21
C HIS A 53 7.49 -0.17 -1.20
N LEU A 54 8.20 -1.29 -1.04
CA LEU A 54 9.66 -1.31 -0.94
C LEU A 54 10.32 -0.79 -2.21
N LEU A 55 9.85 -1.22 -3.38
CA LEU A 55 10.36 -0.79 -4.67
C LEU A 55 10.02 0.67 -4.98
N TYR A 56 8.82 1.13 -4.64
CA TYR A 56 8.42 2.53 -4.84
C TYR A 56 9.26 3.51 -4.02
N PHE A 57 9.44 3.23 -2.72
CA PHE A 57 10.16 4.15 -1.82
C PHE A 57 11.68 3.96 -1.81
N ARG A 58 12.17 2.73 -1.98
CA ARG A 58 13.61 2.40 -1.88
C ARG A 58 14.22 1.94 -3.20
N GLY A 59 13.46 1.93 -4.29
CA GLY A 59 13.97 1.63 -5.63
C GLY A 59 15.08 2.60 -6.02
N VAL A 60 16.24 2.04 -6.41
CA VAL A 60 17.45 2.81 -6.74
C VAL A 60 17.25 3.64 -8.01
N ASN A 61 16.48 3.12 -8.96
CA ASN A 61 16.23 3.77 -10.24
C ASN A 61 14.72 3.91 -10.51
N VAL A 62 14.41 4.71 -11.53
CA VAL A 62 13.04 5.02 -11.94
C VAL A 62 12.25 3.76 -12.31
N GLN A 63 12.91 2.79 -12.97
CA GLN A 63 12.29 1.52 -13.35
C GLN A 63 11.86 0.71 -12.12
N ALA A 64 12.71 0.61 -11.10
CA ALA A 64 12.37 -0.09 -9.87
C ALA A 64 11.14 0.55 -9.20
N LYS A 65 11.07 1.89 -9.20
CA LYS A 65 9.90 2.59 -8.65
C LYS A 65 8.64 2.32 -9.47
N LEU A 66 8.73 2.30 -10.81
CA LEU A 66 7.63 1.94 -11.71
C LEU A 66 7.13 0.51 -11.47
N ASP A 67 8.05 -0.46 -11.35
CA ASP A 67 7.71 -1.83 -10.99
C ASP A 67 6.95 -1.87 -9.65
N GLY A 68 7.41 -1.06 -8.68
CA GLY A 68 6.76 -0.88 -7.38
C GLY A 68 5.31 -0.42 -7.50
N VAL A 69 5.06 0.63 -8.31
CA VAL A 69 3.71 1.11 -8.62
C VAL A 69 2.87 -0.02 -9.25
N GLY A 70 3.43 -0.78 -10.20
CA GLY A 70 2.71 -1.89 -10.85
C GLY A 70 2.32 -3.02 -9.90
N PHE A 71 3.10 -3.30 -8.86
CA PHE A 71 2.69 -4.24 -7.80
C PHE A 71 1.60 -3.64 -6.89
N ILE A 72 1.71 -2.35 -6.55
CA ILE A 72 0.70 -1.65 -5.73
C ILE A 72 -0.65 -1.62 -6.44
N VAL A 73 -0.67 -1.26 -7.72
CA VAL A 73 -1.91 -1.20 -8.53
C VAL A 73 -2.61 -2.56 -8.54
N ARG A 74 -1.90 -3.64 -8.85
CA ARG A 74 -2.48 -4.99 -8.86
C ARG A 74 -3.06 -5.40 -7.51
N ALA A 75 -2.34 -5.12 -6.42
CA ALA A 75 -2.83 -5.43 -5.08
C ALA A 75 -4.04 -4.57 -4.69
N ALA A 76 -4.05 -3.29 -5.06
CA ALA A 76 -5.14 -2.36 -4.76
C ALA A 76 -6.42 -2.72 -5.51
N GLU A 77 -6.30 -3.07 -6.80
CA GLU A 77 -7.40 -3.56 -7.65
C GLU A 77 -7.97 -4.89 -7.15
N ALA A 78 -7.11 -5.76 -6.61
CA ALA A 78 -7.53 -7.01 -5.98
C ALA A 78 -8.05 -6.85 -4.54
N GLY A 79 -8.15 -5.62 -4.03
CA GLY A 79 -8.82 -5.32 -2.77
C GLY A 79 -7.91 -5.18 -1.54
N ASP A 80 -6.58 -5.26 -1.65
CA ASP A 80 -5.70 -5.09 -0.48
C ASP A 80 -5.78 -3.66 0.06
N SER A 81 -6.38 -3.46 1.23
CA SER A 81 -6.62 -2.14 1.83
C SER A 81 -5.33 -1.33 2.03
N LYS A 82 -4.22 -2.01 2.33
CA LYS A 82 -2.91 -1.37 2.48
C LYS A 82 -2.37 -0.88 1.14
N ALA A 83 -2.53 -1.62 0.06
CA ALA A 83 -2.13 -1.18 -1.28
C ALA A 83 -3.06 -0.09 -1.82
N GLN A 84 -4.37 -0.13 -1.53
CA GLN A 84 -5.28 0.96 -1.87
C GLN A 84 -4.86 2.28 -1.21
N TYR A 85 -4.49 2.26 0.07
CA TYR A 85 -3.91 3.43 0.75
C TYR A 85 -2.60 3.89 0.09
N GLN A 86 -1.71 2.97 -0.28
CA GLN A 86 -0.47 3.33 -0.96
C GLN A 86 -0.73 3.95 -2.34
N LEU A 87 -1.68 3.41 -3.11
CA LEU A 87 -2.06 3.94 -4.41
C LEU A 87 -2.68 5.33 -4.28
N ALA A 88 -3.52 5.54 -3.26
CA ALA A 88 -4.07 6.86 -2.94
C ALA A 88 -2.98 7.89 -2.70
N ARG A 89 -1.93 7.53 -1.94
CA ARG A 89 -0.76 8.41 -1.71
C ARG A 89 0.01 8.70 -2.99
N ILE A 90 0.16 7.71 -3.87
CA ILE A 90 0.82 7.91 -5.18
C ILE A 90 0.04 8.93 -6.00
N TRP A 91 -1.28 8.81 -6.06
CA TRP A 91 -2.13 9.78 -6.76
C TRP A 91 -2.10 11.17 -6.10
N GLU A 92 -2.04 11.24 -4.78
CA GLU A 92 -1.97 12.51 -4.05
C GLU A 92 -0.66 13.26 -4.28
N GLN A 93 0.45 12.53 -4.40
CA GLN A 93 1.79 13.10 -4.59
C GLN A 93 2.14 13.30 -6.08
N GLY A 94 1.47 12.57 -6.97
CA GLY A 94 1.93 12.36 -8.33
C GLY A 94 3.16 11.44 -8.39
N PHE A 95 3.55 11.04 -9.60
CA PHE A 95 4.73 10.21 -9.81
C PHE A 95 5.39 10.52 -11.16
N GLN A 96 6.67 10.88 -11.12
CA GLN A 96 7.44 11.31 -12.29
C GLN A 96 6.76 12.46 -13.05
N HIS A 97 6.35 12.21 -14.30
CA HIS A 97 5.67 13.17 -15.18
C HIS A 97 4.14 13.13 -15.03
N VAL A 98 3.63 12.19 -14.23
CA VAL A 98 2.20 12.13 -13.88
C VAL A 98 1.99 13.03 -12.67
N GLY A 99 1.30 14.15 -12.88
CA GLY A 99 0.95 15.06 -11.80
C GLY A 99 -0.03 14.44 -10.80
N PRO A 100 -0.22 15.06 -9.63
CA PRO A 100 -1.23 14.64 -8.67
C PRO A 100 -2.64 14.60 -9.28
N ASP A 101 -3.40 13.56 -8.94
CA ASP A 101 -4.85 13.51 -9.16
C ASP A 101 -5.54 13.29 -7.81
N LEU A 102 -6.01 14.39 -7.24
CA LEU A 102 -6.63 14.40 -5.92
C LEU A 102 -7.98 13.68 -5.89
N ASN A 103 -8.70 13.60 -7.01
CA ASN A 103 -9.96 12.87 -7.10
C ASN A 103 -9.69 11.36 -7.06
N GLN A 104 -8.69 10.90 -7.81
CA GLN A 104 -8.24 9.50 -7.74
C GLN A 104 -7.72 9.16 -6.35
N ALA A 105 -6.90 10.04 -5.75
CA ALA A 105 -6.40 9.86 -4.40
C ALA A 105 -7.54 9.65 -3.40
N ARG A 106 -8.54 10.56 -3.41
CA ARG A 106 -9.72 10.46 -2.54
C ARG A 106 -10.48 9.15 -2.75
N ALA A 107 -10.75 8.76 -4.00
CA ALA A 107 -11.47 7.53 -4.30
C ALA A 107 -10.75 6.28 -3.77
N TRP A 108 -9.42 6.22 -3.88
CA TRP A 108 -8.63 5.11 -3.33
C TRP A 108 -8.53 5.15 -1.81
N TYR A 109 -8.47 6.33 -1.20
CA TYR A 109 -8.56 6.46 0.26
C TYR A 109 -9.91 5.98 0.79
N GLU A 110 -11.02 6.33 0.14
CA GLU A 110 -12.37 5.88 0.53
C GLU A 110 -12.47 4.35 0.50
N LYS A 111 -11.98 3.69 -0.57
CA LYS A 111 -11.94 2.22 -0.64
C LYS A 111 -11.12 1.58 0.48
N ALA A 112 -9.95 2.15 0.81
CA ALA A 112 -9.14 1.65 1.91
C ALA A 112 -9.82 1.87 3.27
N ALA A 113 -10.48 3.02 3.45
CA ALA A 113 -11.18 3.39 4.68
C ALA A 113 -12.45 2.57 4.93
N GLU A 114 -13.19 2.21 3.87
CA GLU A 114 -14.31 1.25 3.93
C GLU A 114 -13.86 -0.13 4.42
N GLN A 115 -12.61 -0.48 4.17
CA GLN A 115 -11.97 -1.67 4.74
C GLN A 115 -11.26 -1.39 6.06
N HIS A 116 -11.67 -0.35 6.78
CA HIS A 116 -11.19 -0.06 8.12
C HIS A 116 -9.67 0.27 8.17
N HIS A 117 -9.08 0.79 7.09
CA HIS A 117 -7.66 1.18 7.09
C HIS A 117 -7.44 2.49 7.88
N PRO A 118 -6.70 2.48 9.02
CA PRO A 118 -6.66 3.60 9.96
C PRO A 118 -6.03 4.87 9.38
N LEU A 119 -5.00 4.71 8.54
CA LEU A 119 -4.30 5.85 7.93
C LEU A 119 -5.14 6.49 6.83
N ALA A 120 -5.94 5.70 6.11
CA ALA A 120 -6.85 6.22 5.09
C ALA A 120 -7.99 7.01 5.73
N ILE A 121 -8.59 6.45 6.80
CA ILE A 121 -9.63 7.13 7.58
C ILE A 121 -9.11 8.47 8.12
N SER A 122 -7.93 8.46 8.77
CA SER A 122 -7.30 9.67 9.30
C SER A 122 -7.06 10.72 8.22
N ARG A 123 -6.60 10.28 7.03
CA ARG A 123 -6.35 11.18 5.89
C ARG A 123 -7.64 11.80 5.36
N LEU A 124 -8.73 11.02 5.27
CA LEU A 124 -10.04 11.52 4.83
C LEU A 124 -10.65 12.49 5.83
N ILE A 125 -10.53 12.23 7.14
CA ILE A 125 -10.99 13.15 8.19
C ILE A 125 -10.31 14.51 8.04
N SER A 126 -8.97 14.55 7.91
CA SER A 126 -8.24 15.80 7.67
C SER A 126 -8.65 16.44 6.35
N ALA A 127 -8.79 15.67 5.26
CA ALA A 127 -9.21 16.20 3.96
C ALA A 127 -10.58 16.89 4.03
N TYR A 128 -11.59 16.25 4.62
CA TYR A 128 -12.93 16.83 4.76
C TYR A 128 -13.02 17.92 5.83
N SER A 129 -12.04 18.01 6.76
CA SER A 129 -11.97 19.11 7.72
C SER A 129 -11.38 20.38 7.11
N GLU A 130 -10.43 20.23 6.19
CA GLU A 130 -9.62 21.32 5.63
C GLU A 130 -9.98 21.68 4.18
N GLY A 131 -10.82 20.89 3.50
CA GLY A 131 -11.08 21.02 2.06
C GLY A 131 -9.94 20.48 1.19
N GLY A 132 -9.22 19.47 1.68
CA GLY A 132 -8.13 18.78 0.97
C GLY A 132 -8.64 17.75 -0.04
N LEU A 133 -7.72 17.13 -0.79
CA LEU A 133 -8.04 16.08 -1.78
C LEU A 133 -9.15 16.48 -2.78
N ALA A 134 -9.12 17.73 -3.27
CA ALA A 134 -10.14 18.30 -4.16
C ALA A 134 -11.58 18.16 -3.63
N SER A 135 -11.77 18.17 -2.30
CA SER A 135 -13.06 18.14 -1.64
C SER A 135 -13.36 19.49 -0.97
N SER A 136 -14.62 19.76 -0.68
CA SER A 136 -15.00 20.88 0.19
C SER A 136 -14.98 20.44 1.65
N VAL A 137 -14.88 21.40 2.57
CA VAL A 137 -15.10 21.14 3.99
C VAL A 137 -16.49 20.52 4.18
N ASP A 138 -16.56 19.36 4.84
CA ASP A 138 -17.78 18.59 5.03
C ASP A 138 -17.77 17.92 6.41
N ALA A 139 -18.45 18.57 7.37
CA ALA A 139 -18.57 18.08 8.74
C ALA A 139 -19.36 16.77 8.84
N ALA A 140 -20.26 16.48 7.89
CA ALA A 140 -21.02 15.23 7.89
C ALA A 140 -20.12 14.05 7.50
N LYS A 141 -19.29 14.22 6.46
CA LYS A 141 -18.25 13.25 6.09
C LYS A 141 -17.23 13.05 7.21
N VAL A 142 -16.80 14.12 7.89
CA VAL A 142 -15.90 14.02 9.06
C VAL A 142 -16.53 13.15 10.15
N LYS A 143 -17.79 13.44 10.54
CA LYS A 143 -18.52 12.66 11.54
C LYS A 143 -18.68 11.20 11.14
N TYR A 144 -18.97 10.95 9.86
CA TYR A 144 -19.07 9.59 9.32
C TYR A 144 -17.76 8.83 9.48
N TRP A 145 -16.64 9.38 9.01
CA TRP A 145 -15.34 8.70 9.09
C TRP A 145 -14.80 8.57 10.51
N LEU A 146 -15.10 9.51 11.41
CA LEU A 146 -14.84 9.36 12.85
C LEU A 146 -15.62 8.19 13.46
N GLY A 147 -16.85 7.97 13.02
CA GLY A 147 -17.65 6.81 13.42
C GLY A 147 -17.08 5.49 12.92
N VAL A 148 -16.49 5.47 11.72
CA VAL A 148 -15.77 4.29 11.21
C VAL A 148 -14.46 4.08 11.99
N GLN A 149 -13.77 5.16 12.37
CA GLN A 149 -12.50 5.10 13.12
C GLN A 149 -12.66 4.48 14.51
N SER A 150 -13.78 4.76 15.19
CA SER A 150 -14.04 4.25 16.54
C SER A 150 -14.43 2.77 16.59
N GLN A 151 -14.62 2.13 15.43
CA GLN A 151 -14.94 0.71 15.30
C GLN A 151 -13.72 -0.18 15.01
N LEU A 152 -12.52 0.41 14.95
CA LEU A 152 -11.22 -0.27 14.79
C LEU A 152 -10.72 -0.87 16.10
#